data_AF-W0V4C0-F1
#
_entry.id   AF-W0V4C0-F1
#
_cell.length_a   1.000
_cell.length_b   1.000
_cell.length_c   1.000
_cell.angle_alpha   90.00
_cell.angle_beta   90.00
_cell.angle_gamma   90.00
#
_symmetry.space_group_name_H-M   'P 1'
#
loop_
_entity.id
_entity.type
_entity.pdbx_description
1 polymer ?
#
loop_
_entity_poly.entity_id
_entity_poly.type
_entity_poly.pdbx_seq_one_letter_code
_entity_poly.pdbx_strand_id
1 'polypeptide(L)'
;MKKMQNKKLLIGLMAGLVGGALAACGGGSSSTETPSSLLAQSAVNEVCPAWSATPAYTAGQCVTYQGNVYRAKWWVQGQAPSADQWGPWTLESSTPTPTPTPTPTPTPTPTPTPTPTPTPTPTPTPTPGVPTKAQAEATEAALTNTDFFRTVKASVRTLPNASVEAVQPSLANNPANVKRVERLMPSSKWDFYFADRDASYTYPRFLQAVAKFPALCGDYSDGRNADAICRHTLATMFAHFGQETGGHDASRPIPQWRQGLKYLRELGCDDNGTACGYNAECADPVFNKVWTCGKNADGSFKKYFGRGAKQLSYNYNYGPFSQAMNNGDQSVLLKNPDLVASTWLNLASATFFFVYPQPPKPSMLHVLDGTWVPNQADKTAGAGNNFATTIMIINAECGQGTEKLAAQNRIDYYKQFAADLGWDYSKEQLSCATMKPFTAASSASFNIYWEMNWNTGGENQCQLVGYQTPYSALTPGNYVKCVEDKWNVKLK
;
A
#
# COMPACT_ATOMS: atom_id res chain seq x y z
N MET A 1 16.17 21.52 -36.77
CA MET A 1 15.59 22.77 -36.22
C MET A 1 14.07 22.73 -36.32
N LYS A 2 13.39 22.49 -35.20
CA LYS A 2 12.00 22.93 -34.92
C LYS A 2 11.85 22.95 -33.40
N LYS A 3 11.78 24.16 -32.84
CA LYS A 3 11.64 24.43 -31.40
C LYS A 3 10.28 23.89 -30.93
N MET A 4 10.25 23.04 -29.91
CA MET A 4 9.05 22.82 -29.10
C MET A 4 9.27 23.49 -27.74
N GLN A 5 8.37 24.43 -27.46
CA GLN A 5 8.38 25.29 -26.29
C GLN A 5 8.06 24.52 -25.02
N ASN A 6 8.86 24.80 -23.98
CA ASN A 6 8.59 24.47 -22.59
C ASN A 6 7.20 24.96 -22.16
N LYS A 7 6.31 24.04 -21.78
CA LYS A 7 5.28 24.31 -20.78
C LYS A 7 5.61 23.48 -19.53
N LYS A 8 6.16 24.18 -18.53
CA LYS A 8 6.26 23.71 -17.14
C LYS A 8 4.83 23.52 -16.61
N LEU A 9 4.47 22.30 -16.22
CA LEU A 9 3.26 22.05 -15.44
C LEU A 9 3.72 21.62 -14.05
N LEU A 10 3.44 22.46 -13.05
CA LEU A 10 3.61 22.16 -11.63
C LEU A 10 2.73 20.95 -11.28
N ILE A 11 3.34 19.90 -10.74
CA ILE A 11 2.61 18.83 -10.05
C ILE A 11 3.02 18.91 -8.58
N GLY A 12 2.19 19.59 -7.80
CA GLY A 12 2.10 19.41 -6.36
C GLY A 12 0.75 18.78 -6.08
N LEU A 13 0.72 17.51 -5.66
CA LEU A 13 -0.46 16.92 -5.04
C LEU A 13 -0.08 16.53 -3.62
N MET A 14 -0.43 17.42 -2.68
CA MET A 14 -0.55 17.05 -1.28
C MET A 14 -1.94 16.47 -1.03
N ALA A 15 -1.93 15.49 -0.12
CA ALA A 15 -3.05 14.79 0.46
C ALA A 15 -4.15 15.70 1.00
N GLY A 16 -5.40 15.24 0.86
CA GLY A 16 -6.52 15.71 1.67
C GLY A 16 -7.84 15.51 0.95
N LEU A 17 -8.59 14.47 1.34
CA LEU A 17 -10.07 14.44 1.45
C LEU A 17 -10.56 12.99 1.49
N VAL A 18 -10.86 12.47 2.68
CA VAL A 18 -12.10 11.73 2.93
C VAL A 18 -12.51 11.97 4.38
N GLY A 19 -13.54 12.77 4.56
CA GLY A 19 -14.32 12.90 5.79
C GLY A 19 -15.70 13.38 5.37
N GLY A 20 -16.67 12.47 5.34
CA GLY A 20 -18.03 12.81 4.94
C GLY A 20 -19.01 11.67 5.17
N ALA A 21 -19.66 11.69 6.33
CA ALA A 21 -21.04 11.23 6.49
C ALA A 21 -21.68 11.87 7.73
N LEU A 22 -22.68 12.71 7.45
CA LEU A 22 -23.86 13.16 8.20
C LEU A 22 -23.90 13.14 9.75
N ALA A 23 -24.15 14.33 10.32
CA ALA A 23 -25.12 14.52 11.40
C ALA A 23 -25.85 15.86 11.19
N ALA A 24 -27.17 15.85 11.28
CA ALA A 24 -28.04 17.02 11.14
C ALA A 24 -28.62 17.46 12.49
N CYS A 25 -28.95 18.75 12.56
CA CYS A 25 -29.76 19.50 13.54
C CYS A 25 -29.01 20.24 14.68
N GLY A 26 -29.15 21.58 14.67
CA GLY A 26 -28.92 22.47 15.82
C GLY A 26 -28.27 23.81 15.42
N GLY A 27 -29.08 24.86 15.25
CA GLY A 27 -28.63 26.20 14.84
C GLY A 27 -28.02 27.04 15.97
N GLY A 28 -27.36 28.14 15.58
CA GLY A 28 -26.83 29.14 16.50
C GLY A 28 -25.71 29.98 15.88
N SER A 29 -26.08 31.14 15.35
CA SER A 29 -25.22 32.18 14.78
C SER A 29 -24.32 32.87 15.81
N SER A 30 -23.04 33.12 15.46
CA SER A 30 -22.38 34.44 15.57
C SER A 30 -20.89 34.36 15.22
N SER A 31 -20.47 35.27 14.33
CA SER A 31 -19.12 35.61 13.90
C SER A 31 -18.24 36.22 15.01
N THR A 32 -16.93 35.93 15.00
CA THR A 32 -15.86 36.90 15.31
C THR A 32 -14.49 36.39 14.83
N GLU A 33 -13.64 37.33 14.46
CA GLU A 33 -12.37 37.22 13.75
C GLU A 33 -11.14 36.81 14.63
N THR A 34 -10.11 36.36 13.91
CA THR A 34 -8.64 36.20 14.11
C THR A 34 -7.91 36.90 15.30
N PRO A 35 -6.74 36.39 15.76
CA PRO A 35 -5.45 36.66 15.07
C PRO A 35 -4.36 35.58 15.08
N SER A 36 -3.55 35.63 14.02
CA SER A 36 -2.28 34.93 13.80
C SER A 36 -1.22 35.29 14.84
N SER A 37 -0.47 34.30 15.35
CA SER A 37 0.79 34.51 16.07
C SER A 37 1.98 33.97 15.26
N LEU A 38 2.79 34.89 14.75
CA LEU A 38 4.14 34.63 14.25
C LEU A 38 5.05 34.24 15.43
N LEU A 39 5.62 33.04 15.40
CA LEU A 39 6.78 32.70 16.23
C LEU A 39 8.04 32.85 15.37
N ALA A 40 8.78 33.94 15.62
CA ALA A 40 10.15 34.09 15.18
C ALA A 40 11.04 33.15 16.00
N GLN A 41 11.66 32.16 15.36
CA GLN A 41 12.68 31.31 15.99
C GLN A 41 14.03 32.03 15.99
N SER A 42 14.60 32.16 17.19
CA SER A 42 15.96 32.62 17.44
C SER A 42 16.96 31.59 16.91
N ALA A 43 17.89 32.02 16.06
CA ALA A 43 18.96 31.18 15.53
C ALA A 43 20.01 30.88 16.60
N VAL A 44 20.13 29.61 16.99
CA VAL A 44 21.34 29.08 17.62
C VAL A 44 22.36 28.83 16.50
N ASN A 45 23.60 29.32 16.66
CA ASN A 45 24.71 29.02 15.75
C ASN A 45 25.09 27.53 15.90
N GLU A 46 24.40 26.67 15.18
CA GLU A 46 24.73 25.24 15.07
C GLU A 46 26.02 25.08 14.25
N VAL A 47 27.04 24.41 14.82
CA VAL A 47 28.31 24.14 14.12
C VAL A 47 28.16 22.86 13.31
N CYS A 48 28.12 22.98 11.97
CA CYS A 48 27.93 21.85 11.06
C CYS A 48 29.27 21.18 10.66
N PRO A 49 29.46 19.86 10.88
CA PRO A 49 30.70 19.15 10.52
C PRO A 49 30.90 19.06 9.01
N ALA A 50 32.14 18.82 8.54
CA ALA A 50 32.40 18.59 7.12
C ALA A 50 31.70 17.33 6.60
N TRP A 51 31.12 17.40 5.40
CA TRP A 51 30.44 16.27 4.78
C TRP A 51 31.41 15.12 4.47
N SER A 52 30.95 13.88 4.66
CA SER A 52 31.64 12.65 4.31
C SER A 52 30.67 11.66 3.66
N ALA A 53 31.13 10.91 2.66
CA ALA A 53 30.31 9.91 1.97
C ALA A 53 29.97 8.68 2.83
N THR A 54 30.71 8.45 3.92
CA THR A 54 30.67 7.20 4.70
C THR A 54 29.48 7.12 5.67
N PRO A 55 29.24 8.10 6.55
CA PRO A 55 28.07 8.07 7.44
C PRO A 55 26.77 8.40 6.68
N ALA A 56 25.65 7.86 7.16
CA ALA A 56 24.33 8.28 6.73
C ALA A 56 23.87 9.51 7.54
N TYR A 57 23.20 10.45 6.86
CA TYR A 57 22.64 11.65 7.45
C TYR A 57 21.11 11.58 7.43
N THR A 58 20.45 11.90 8.54
CA THR A 58 18.98 11.94 8.65
C THR A 58 18.44 13.35 8.54
N ALA A 59 17.12 13.49 8.29
CA ALA A 59 16.45 14.78 8.19
C ALA A 59 16.82 15.73 9.33
N GLY A 60 17.21 16.96 8.99
CA GLY A 60 17.59 17.99 9.94
C GLY A 60 19.07 18.05 10.28
N GLN A 61 19.88 17.03 9.97
CA GLN A 61 21.33 17.08 10.20
C GLN A 61 22.03 17.98 9.19
N CYS A 62 22.92 18.85 9.66
CA CYS A 62 23.66 19.77 8.80
C CYS A 62 25.12 19.35 8.59
N VAL A 63 25.69 19.74 7.45
CA VAL A 63 27.08 19.52 7.06
C VAL A 63 27.65 20.72 6.30
N THR A 64 28.97 20.87 6.29
CA THR A 64 29.68 21.80 5.41
C THR A 64 30.26 21.08 4.19
N TYR A 65 30.00 21.62 3.00
CA TYR A 65 30.55 21.09 1.74
C TYR A 65 30.84 22.24 0.78
N GLN A 66 32.07 22.31 0.26
CA GLN A 66 32.55 23.38 -0.64
C GLN A 66 32.29 24.82 -0.12
N GLY A 67 32.45 25.04 1.19
CA GLY A 67 32.27 26.36 1.83
C GLY A 67 30.83 26.76 2.11
N ASN A 68 29.86 25.89 1.79
CA ASN A 68 28.43 26.10 2.06
C ASN A 68 27.92 25.16 3.15
N VAL A 69 26.88 25.59 3.86
CA VAL A 69 26.15 24.76 4.83
C VAL A 69 24.94 24.14 4.15
N TYR A 70 24.80 22.82 4.28
CA TYR A 70 23.68 22.05 3.78
C TYR A 70 22.99 21.28 4.90
N ARG A 71 21.66 21.16 4.83
CA ARG A 71 20.87 20.34 5.75
C ARG A 71 20.17 19.20 5.02
N ALA A 72 20.26 17.99 5.56
CA ALA A 72 19.60 16.83 4.99
C ALA A 72 18.08 16.96 5.11
N LYS A 73 17.36 16.76 4.00
CA LYS A 73 15.88 16.76 3.94
C LYS A 73 15.28 15.43 4.41
N TRP A 74 16.02 14.33 4.20
CA TRP A 74 15.66 12.96 4.56
C TRP A 74 16.95 12.11 4.67
N TRP A 75 16.80 10.81 4.91
CA TRP A 75 17.94 9.89 5.00
C TRP A 75 18.78 9.90 3.71
N VAL A 76 20.09 10.13 3.82
CA VAL A 76 21.03 10.14 2.69
C VAL A 76 22.39 9.60 3.11
N GLN A 77 22.99 8.74 2.30
CA GLN A 77 24.35 8.24 2.45
C GLN A 77 25.06 8.27 1.09
N GLY A 78 26.34 8.61 1.06
CA GLY A 78 27.16 8.59 -0.16
C GLY A 78 26.89 9.71 -1.18
N GLN A 79 25.73 10.35 -1.19
CA GLN A 79 25.40 11.45 -2.12
C GLN A 79 25.90 12.81 -1.60
N ALA A 80 26.77 13.46 -2.36
CA ALA A 80 27.35 14.77 -2.03
C ALA A 80 26.28 15.89 -1.98
N PRO A 81 26.40 16.87 -1.07
CA PRO A 81 25.51 18.01 -1.01
C PRO A 81 25.49 18.85 -2.28
N SER A 82 24.29 19.19 -2.73
CA SER A 82 24.04 20.07 -3.87
C SER A 82 22.84 20.96 -3.60
N ALA A 83 22.73 22.09 -4.31
CA ALA A 83 21.57 22.98 -4.23
C ALA A 83 20.39 22.50 -5.11
N ASP A 84 20.34 21.21 -5.45
CA ASP A 84 19.23 20.65 -6.22
C ASP A 84 17.96 20.65 -5.35
N GLN A 85 16.92 21.32 -5.82
CA GLN A 85 15.64 21.38 -5.13
C GLN A 85 15.02 19.99 -4.92
N TRP A 86 15.35 19.02 -5.79
CA TRP A 86 14.89 17.62 -5.69
C TRP A 86 15.91 16.70 -4.99
N GLY A 87 17.11 17.19 -4.71
CA GLY A 87 18.15 16.45 -4.01
C GLY A 87 17.90 16.34 -2.51
N PRO A 88 18.60 15.44 -1.81
CA PRO A 88 18.42 15.19 -0.38
C PRO A 88 18.97 16.30 0.52
N TRP A 89 19.58 17.34 -0.04
CA TRP A 89 20.21 18.43 0.68
C TRP A 89 19.51 19.76 0.39
N THR A 90 19.37 20.60 1.40
CA THR A 90 18.93 22.00 1.29
C THR A 90 20.13 22.89 1.56
N LEU A 91 20.42 23.84 0.67
CA LEU A 91 21.42 24.88 0.92
C LEU A 91 20.84 25.89 1.93
N GLU A 92 21.51 26.09 3.07
CA GLU A 92 21.04 27.00 4.12
C GLU A 92 21.77 28.34 4.12
N SER A 93 23.08 28.34 3.84
CA SER A 93 23.87 29.58 3.75
C SER A 93 25.18 29.38 2.99
N SER A 94 25.65 30.46 2.37
CA SER A 94 27.00 30.58 1.82
C SER A 94 27.83 31.46 2.76
N THR A 95 28.84 30.87 3.41
CA THR A 95 29.84 31.66 4.15
C THR A 95 30.96 32.06 3.19
N PRO A 96 31.28 33.36 3.04
CA PRO A 96 32.43 33.76 2.23
C PRO A 96 33.72 33.27 2.90
N THR A 97 34.50 32.48 2.17
CA THR A 97 35.84 32.09 2.61
C THR A 97 36.80 33.27 2.40
N PRO A 98 37.63 33.67 3.37
CA PRO A 98 38.66 34.69 3.15
C PRO A 98 39.69 34.17 2.13
N THR A 99 39.85 34.92 1.04
CA THR A 99 40.86 34.67 0.01
C THR A 99 42.27 34.85 0.61
N PRO A 100 43.17 33.86 0.54
CA PRO A 100 44.57 34.09 0.89
C PRO A 100 45.22 35.03 -0.15
N THR A 101 45.81 36.12 0.34
CA THR A 101 46.55 37.12 -0.44
C THR A 101 47.85 36.52 -1.00
N PRO A 102 48.08 36.50 -2.34
CA PRO A 102 49.37 36.11 -2.88
C PRO A 102 50.40 37.24 -2.76
N THR A 103 51.53 36.95 -2.13
CA THR A 103 52.75 37.75 -2.15
C THR A 103 53.46 37.62 -3.51
N PRO A 104 53.88 38.71 -4.18
CA PRO A 104 54.60 38.62 -5.44
C PRO A 104 56.04 38.13 -5.21
N THR A 105 56.47 37.10 -5.94
CA THR A 105 57.87 36.66 -6.04
C THR A 105 58.25 36.56 -7.52
N PRO A 106 59.44 37.04 -7.93
CA PRO A 106 59.77 37.33 -9.33
C PRO A 106 59.94 36.10 -10.22
N THR A 107 59.60 36.35 -11.48
CA THR A 107 59.67 35.50 -12.67
C THR A 107 61.04 34.86 -12.93
N PRO A 108 61.11 33.53 -13.11
CA PRO A 108 62.14 32.90 -13.94
C PRO A 108 61.64 32.48 -15.33
N THR A 109 62.59 32.56 -16.26
CA THR A 109 62.64 32.34 -17.72
C THR A 109 62.03 31.01 -18.22
N PRO A 110 61.42 30.96 -19.43
CA PRO A 110 60.75 29.77 -19.96
C PRO A 110 61.67 28.58 -20.24
N THR A 111 61.22 27.39 -19.82
CA THR A 111 61.73 26.08 -20.24
C THR A 111 60.69 25.41 -21.15
N PRO A 112 61.06 24.71 -22.24
CA PRO A 112 60.10 24.17 -23.21
C PRO A 112 59.20 23.07 -22.63
N THR A 113 57.90 23.23 -22.87
CA THR A 113 56.81 22.32 -22.49
C THR A 113 56.87 21.01 -23.29
N PRO A 114 56.86 19.81 -22.65
CA PRO A 114 56.69 18.54 -23.37
C PRO A 114 55.26 18.38 -23.90
N THR A 115 55.17 17.82 -25.11
CA THR A 115 53.95 17.57 -25.87
C THR A 115 52.97 16.65 -25.11
N PRO A 116 51.65 16.97 -25.06
CA PRO A 116 50.67 16.11 -24.40
C PRO A 116 50.54 14.76 -25.13
N THR A 117 50.71 13.68 -24.39
CA THR A 117 50.33 12.32 -24.82
C THR A 117 48.81 12.23 -24.92
N PRO A 118 48.24 11.64 -25.99
CA PRO A 118 46.79 11.53 -26.12
C PRO A 118 46.21 10.71 -24.98
N THR A 119 45.34 11.33 -24.18
CA THR A 119 44.47 10.64 -23.22
C THR A 119 43.60 9.65 -24.00
N PRO A 120 43.58 8.34 -23.67
CA PRO A 120 42.66 7.41 -24.30
C PRO A 120 41.24 7.91 -24.08
N THR A 121 40.50 8.09 -25.17
CA THR A 121 39.09 8.42 -25.15
C THR A 121 38.35 7.39 -24.30
N PRO A 122 37.53 7.79 -23.30
CA PRO A 122 36.73 6.84 -22.55
C PRO A 122 35.90 6.02 -23.54
N THR A 123 36.06 4.70 -23.52
CA THR A 123 35.21 3.78 -24.26
C THR A 123 33.77 4.09 -23.86
N PRO A 124 32.85 4.39 -24.79
CA PRO A 124 31.46 4.65 -24.44
C PRO A 124 30.92 3.43 -23.70
N THR A 125 30.43 3.62 -22.48
CA THR A 125 29.59 2.64 -21.81
C THR A 125 28.48 2.28 -22.79
N PRO A 126 28.30 1.00 -23.17
CA PRO A 126 27.28 0.63 -24.13
C PRO A 126 25.94 1.15 -23.63
N THR A 127 25.29 2.01 -24.41
CA THR A 127 23.89 2.40 -24.16
C THR A 127 23.10 1.10 -24.04
N PRO A 128 22.41 0.83 -22.92
CA PRO A 128 21.64 -0.39 -22.77
C PRO A 128 20.58 -0.43 -23.87
N GLY A 129 20.78 -1.32 -24.86
CA GLY A 129 19.75 -1.61 -25.84
C GLY A 129 18.49 -2.12 -25.14
N VAL A 130 17.36 -2.12 -25.86
CA VAL A 130 16.12 -2.73 -25.37
C VAL A 130 16.41 -4.18 -24.94
N PRO A 131 16.13 -4.59 -23.69
CA PRO A 131 16.44 -5.94 -23.24
C PRO A 131 15.60 -6.98 -24.00
N THR A 132 16.10 -8.20 -24.13
CA THR A 132 15.27 -9.35 -24.50
C THR A 132 14.27 -9.66 -23.38
N LYS A 133 13.21 -10.41 -23.70
CA LYS A 133 12.23 -10.84 -22.68
C LYS A 133 12.91 -11.63 -21.56
N ALA A 134 13.80 -12.55 -21.91
CA ALA A 134 14.55 -13.34 -20.95
C ALA A 134 15.44 -12.48 -20.02
N GLN A 135 16.08 -11.43 -20.55
CA GLN A 135 16.86 -10.50 -19.72
C GLN A 135 15.96 -9.72 -18.75
N ALA A 136 14.80 -9.26 -19.21
CA ALA A 136 13.85 -8.55 -18.34
C ALA A 136 13.27 -9.46 -17.24
N GLU A 137 12.97 -10.72 -17.54
CA GLU A 137 12.54 -11.73 -16.56
C GLU A 137 13.64 -12.05 -15.54
N ALA A 138 14.91 -12.16 -16.00
CA ALA A 138 16.05 -12.36 -15.12
C ALA A 138 16.27 -11.16 -14.17
N THR A 139 16.09 -9.94 -14.68
CA THR A 139 16.15 -8.71 -13.86
C THR A 139 15.03 -8.67 -12.83
N GLU A 140 13.79 -9.00 -13.21
CA GLU A 140 12.66 -9.10 -12.27
C GLU A 140 12.95 -10.10 -11.14
N ALA A 141 13.47 -11.28 -11.49
CA ALA A 141 13.84 -12.31 -10.53
C ALA A 141 14.94 -11.79 -9.58
N ALA A 142 15.99 -11.14 -10.12
CA ALA A 142 17.08 -10.60 -9.32
C ALA A 142 16.61 -9.51 -8.34
N LEU A 143 15.83 -8.53 -8.82
CA LEU A 143 15.34 -7.40 -8.02
C LEU A 143 14.31 -7.81 -6.95
N THR A 144 13.68 -8.98 -7.13
CA THR A 144 12.71 -9.52 -6.16
C THR A 144 13.21 -10.76 -5.41
N ASN A 145 14.52 -11.02 -5.41
CA ASN A 145 15.12 -12.16 -4.72
C ASN A 145 15.42 -11.86 -3.23
N THR A 146 14.42 -11.42 -2.47
CA THR A 146 14.54 -11.13 -1.03
C THR A 146 13.58 -11.99 -0.21
N ASP A 147 13.87 -12.17 1.08
CA ASP A 147 12.96 -12.88 1.99
C ASP A 147 11.58 -12.23 2.03
N PHE A 148 11.53 -10.90 2.03
CA PHE A 148 10.29 -10.15 1.95
C PHE A 148 9.46 -10.54 0.73
N PHE A 149 10.03 -10.49 -0.48
CA PHE A 149 9.30 -10.82 -1.70
C PHE A 149 8.92 -12.30 -1.74
N ARG A 150 9.77 -13.21 -1.27
CA ARG A 150 9.42 -14.64 -1.16
C ARG A 150 8.18 -14.85 -0.29
N THR A 151 8.18 -14.26 0.91
CA THR A 151 7.07 -14.38 1.87
C THR A 151 5.80 -13.73 1.36
N VAL A 152 5.85 -12.50 0.85
CA VAL A 152 4.67 -11.79 0.34
C VAL A 152 4.12 -12.43 -0.93
N LYS A 153 4.98 -12.79 -1.90
CA LYS A 153 4.52 -13.47 -3.13
C LYS A 153 3.87 -14.82 -2.80
N ALA A 154 4.36 -15.52 -1.79
CA ALA A 154 3.74 -16.76 -1.32
C ALA A 154 2.34 -16.51 -0.74
N SER A 155 2.15 -15.42 0.01
CA SER A 155 0.85 -15.11 0.63
C SER A 155 -0.21 -14.58 -0.33
N VAL A 156 0.20 -13.82 -1.37
CA VAL A 156 -0.73 -13.28 -2.38
C VAL A 156 -0.91 -14.20 -3.60
N ARG A 157 -0.22 -15.34 -3.65
CA ARG A 157 -0.37 -16.33 -4.73
C ARG A 157 -1.82 -16.80 -4.81
N THR A 158 -2.36 -16.85 -6.03
CA THR A 158 -3.73 -17.28 -6.26
C THR A 158 -3.84 -18.63 -6.97
N LEU A 159 -4.94 -19.35 -6.71
CA LEU A 159 -5.35 -20.49 -7.54
C LEU A 159 -6.05 -20.03 -8.83
N PRO A 160 -6.02 -20.84 -9.91
CA PRO A 160 -6.81 -20.59 -11.12
C PRO A 160 -8.31 -20.54 -10.82
N ASN A 161 -9.05 -19.65 -11.49
CA ASN A 161 -10.48 -19.46 -11.23
C ASN A 161 -11.30 -20.74 -11.46
N ALA A 162 -10.97 -21.54 -12.48
CA ALA A 162 -11.64 -22.82 -12.69
C ALA A 162 -11.50 -23.80 -11.49
N SER A 163 -10.33 -23.82 -10.85
CA SER A 163 -10.11 -24.62 -9.64
C SER A 163 -10.86 -24.05 -8.44
N VAL A 164 -10.97 -22.73 -8.34
CA VAL A 164 -11.74 -22.05 -7.29
C VAL A 164 -13.23 -22.32 -7.46
N GLU A 165 -13.78 -22.13 -8.66
CA GLU A 165 -15.20 -22.32 -8.95
C GLU A 165 -15.67 -23.76 -8.73
N ALA A 166 -14.78 -24.74 -8.89
CA ALA A 166 -15.03 -26.15 -8.60
C ALA A 166 -15.13 -26.49 -7.10
N VAL A 167 -14.71 -25.59 -6.19
CA VAL A 167 -14.80 -25.82 -4.74
C VAL A 167 -16.26 -25.87 -4.30
N GLN A 168 -16.62 -26.93 -3.60
CA GLN A 168 -17.91 -27.12 -2.94
C GLN A 168 -17.71 -27.72 -1.54
N PRO A 169 -18.68 -27.55 -0.62
CA PRO A 169 -18.57 -28.11 0.72
C PRO A 169 -18.35 -29.63 0.71
N SER A 170 -17.47 -30.10 1.58
CA SER A 170 -17.13 -31.49 1.87
C SER A 170 -16.55 -32.30 0.71
N LEU A 171 -16.04 -31.65 -0.34
CA LEU A 171 -15.38 -32.37 -1.42
C LEU A 171 -13.98 -32.85 -1.04
N ALA A 172 -13.70 -34.11 -1.32
CA ALA A 172 -12.41 -34.73 -1.03
C ALA A 172 -11.23 -34.10 -1.78
N ASN A 173 -11.47 -33.46 -2.93
CA ASN A 173 -10.46 -32.77 -3.74
C ASN A 173 -10.30 -31.27 -3.37
N ASN A 174 -11.00 -30.77 -2.34
CA ASN A 174 -10.81 -29.40 -1.87
C ASN A 174 -9.34 -29.14 -1.49
N PRO A 175 -8.82 -27.92 -1.72
CA PRO A 175 -7.50 -27.49 -1.24
C PRO A 175 -7.33 -27.68 0.28
N ALA A 176 -6.09 -27.86 0.74
CA ALA A 176 -5.80 -28.14 2.15
C ALA A 176 -6.30 -27.03 3.10
N ASN A 177 -6.15 -25.76 2.72
CA ASN A 177 -6.63 -24.63 3.50
C ASN A 177 -8.17 -24.57 3.57
N VAL A 178 -8.87 -24.94 2.48
CA VAL A 178 -10.33 -25.08 2.47
C VAL A 178 -10.77 -26.19 3.43
N LYS A 179 -10.16 -27.38 3.36
CA LYS A 179 -10.46 -28.50 4.27
C LYS A 179 -10.24 -28.13 5.75
N ARG A 180 -9.21 -27.33 6.04
CA ARG A 180 -8.98 -26.78 7.39
C ARG A 180 -10.13 -25.86 7.80
N VAL A 181 -10.54 -24.93 6.94
CA VAL A 181 -11.67 -24.03 7.21
C VAL A 181 -12.97 -24.82 7.41
N GLU A 182 -13.23 -25.86 6.63
CA GLU A 182 -14.42 -26.70 6.79
C GLU A 182 -14.47 -27.39 8.16
N ARG A 183 -13.31 -27.84 8.67
CA ARG A 183 -13.20 -28.42 10.02
C ARG A 183 -13.43 -27.40 11.12
N LEU A 184 -12.87 -26.19 10.99
CA LEU A 184 -12.89 -25.17 12.04
C LEU A 184 -14.17 -24.31 12.02
N MET A 185 -14.76 -24.15 10.84
CA MET A 185 -15.89 -23.29 10.55
C MET A 185 -16.84 -24.02 9.59
N PRO A 186 -17.55 -25.07 10.05
CA PRO A 186 -18.52 -25.80 9.23
C PRO A 186 -19.71 -24.91 8.83
N SER A 187 -20.48 -25.34 7.83
CA SER A 187 -21.64 -24.59 7.33
C SER A 187 -22.65 -24.22 8.43
N SER A 188 -22.88 -25.11 9.40
CA SER A 188 -23.75 -24.83 10.54
C SER A 188 -23.26 -23.67 11.41
N LYS A 189 -21.95 -23.56 11.63
CA LYS A 189 -21.34 -22.44 12.36
C LYS A 189 -21.39 -21.16 11.51
N TRP A 190 -21.24 -21.25 10.19
CA TRP A 190 -21.47 -20.13 9.26
C TRP A 190 -22.89 -19.59 9.33
N ASP A 191 -23.89 -20.46 9.27
CA ASP A 191 -25.30 -20.08 9.39
C ASP A 191 -25.61 -19.48 10.75
N PHE A 192 -24.98 -20.00 11.81
CA PHE A 192 -25.08 -19.41 13.14
C PHE A 192 -24.45 -18.01 13.20
N TYR A 193 -23.20 -17.84 12.79
CA TYR A 193 -22.47 -16.56 12.85
C TYR A 193 -23.11 -15.48 12.01
N PHE A 194 -23.60 -15.83 10.82
CA PHE A 194 -24.09 -14.86 9.83
C PHE A 194 -25.57 -15.11 9.54
N ALA A 195 -26.38 -15.09 10.61
CA ALA A 195 -27.81 -15.41 10.55
C ALA A 195 -28.65 -14.34 9.83
N ASP A 196 -28.12 -13.12 9.69
CA ASP A 196 -28.80 -11.96 9.08
C ASP A 196 -28.13 -11.51 7.76
N ARG A 197 -27.27 -12.35 7.18
CA ARG A 197 -26.50 -12.00 5.99
C ARG A 197 -27.39 -11.86 4.75
N ASP A 198 -26.93 -11.06 3.78
CA ASP A 198 -27.46 -11.06 2.43
C ASP A 198 -27.31 -12.46 1.80
N ALA A 199 -28.34 -12.91 1.08
CA ALA A 199 -28.40 -14.25 0.49
C ALA A 199 -27.25 -14.52 -0.50
N SER A 200 -26.63 -13.48 -1.06
CA SER A 200 -25.47 -13.58 -1.95
C SER A 200 -24.20 -14.05 -1.22
N TYR A 201 -24.13 -13.94 0.10
CA TYR A 201 -23.04 -14.46 0.92
C TYR A 201 -23.33 -15.91 1.32
N THR A 202 -22.92 -16.84 0.46
CA THR A 202 -23.13 -18.27 0.71
C THR A 202 -21.86 -18.92 1.26
N TYR A 203 -22.03 -20.01 2.02
CA TYR A 203 -20.90 -20.79 2.52
C TYR A 203 -20.01 -21.34 1.39
N PRO A 204 -20.53 -21.87 0.25
CA PRO A 204 -19.70 -22.21 -0.90
C PRO A 204 -18.86 -21.03 -1.41
N ARG A 205 -19.43 -19.82 -1.53
CA ARG A 205 -18.67 -18.62 -1.94
C ARG A 205 -17.59 -18.23 -0.94
N PHE A 206 -17.82 -18.47 0.36
CA PHE A 206 -16.79 -18.30 1.38
C PHE A 206 -15.63 -19.29 1.17
N LEU A 207 -15.93 -20.57 0.94
CA LEU A 207 -14.90 -21.57 0.65
C LEU A 207 -14.13 -21.25 -0.65
N GLN A 208 -14.81 -20.74 -1.67
CA GLN A 208 -14.19 -20.26 -2.92
C GLN A 208 -13.22 -19.09 -2.67
N ALA A 209 -13.63 -18.11 -1.85
CA ALA A 209 -12.76 -17.00 -1.45
C ALA A 209 -11.50 -17.47 -0.70
N VAL A 210 -11.65 -18.42 0.24
CA VAL A 210 -10.53 -19.07 0.95
C VAL A 210 -9.63 -19.82 -0.04
N ALA A 211 -10.22 -20.60 -0.96
CA ALA A 211 -9.48 -21.37 -1.95
C ALA A 211 -8.62 -20.49 -2.85
N LYS A 212 -9.12 -19.29 -3.21
CA LYS A 212 -8.41 -18.37 -4.09
C LYS A 212 -7.02 -18.03 -3.56
N PHE A 213 -6.83 -17.95 -2.24
CA PHE A 213 -5.55 -17.64 -1.60
C PHE A 213 -5.12 -18.77 -0.66
N PRO A 214 -4.31 -19.75 -1.14
CA PRO A 214 -3.89 -20.90 -0.33
C PRO A 214 -3.18 -20.57 0.99
N ALA A 215 -2.63 -19.37 1.12
CA ALA A 215 -1.97 -18.91 2.34
C ALA A 215 -2.97 -18.55 3.46
N LEU A 216 -4.20 -18.15 3.13
CA LEU A 216 -5.23 -17.92 4.13
C LEU A 216 -5.61 -19.28 4.74
N CYS A 217 -5.40 -19.44 6.05
CA CYS A 217 -5.51 -20.73 6.73
C CYS A 217 -4.62 -21.81 6.08
N GLY A 218 -3.45 -21.42 5.56
CA GLY A 218 -2.49 -22.32 4.93
C GLY A 218 -1.72 -23.19 5.92
N ASP A 219 -0.90 -24.10 5.36
CA ASP A 219 0.07 -24.88 6.13
C ASP A 219 1.36 -24.08 6.37
N TYR A 220 2.07 -24.43 7.45
CA TYR A 220 3.35 -23.84 7.81
C TYR A 220 4.39 -24.93 7.97
N SER A 221 5.56 -24.77 7.34
CA SER A 221 6.67 -25.72 7.39
C SER A 221 7.68 -25.43 8.52
N ASP A 222 7.45 -24.37 9.30
CA ASP A 222 8.36 -23.85 10.33
C ASP A 222 7.90 -24.18 11.76
N GLY A 223 6.95 -25.11 11.91
CA GLY A 223 6.45 -25.56 13.21
C GLY A 223 5.35 -24.70 13.82
N ARG A 224 4.93 -23.61 13.16
CA ARG A 224 3.76 -22.83 13.59
C ARG A 224 2.48 -23.66 13.54
N ASN A 225 1.59 -23.43 14.51
CA ASN A 225 0.31 -24.12 14.59
C ASN A 225 -0.71 -23.52 13.60
N ALA A 226 -0.85 -24.17 12.45
CA ALA A 226 -1.75 -23.75 11.37
C ALA A 226 -3.22 -23.63 11.82
N ASP A 227 -3.71 -24.53 12.68
CA ASP A 227 -5.09 -24.49 13.15
C ASP A 227 -5.32 -23.32 14.11
N ALA A 228 -4.36 -23.03 15.00
CA ALA A 228 -4.44 -21.87 15.88
C ALA A 228 -4.41 -20.54 15.09
N ILE A 229 -3.50 -20.41 14.13
CA ILE A 229 -3.43 -19.22 13.26
C ILE A 229 -4.68 -19.09 12.39
N CYS A 230 -5.26 -20.19 11.92
CA CYS A 230 -6.52 -20.13 11.19
C CYS A 230 -7.69 -19.69 12.09
N ARG A 231 -7.78 -20.17 13.34
CA ARG A 231 -8.80 -19.67 14.29
C ARG A 231 -8.67 -18.16 14.53
N HIS A 232 -7.44 -17.67 14.72
CA HIS A 232 -7.14 -16.24 14.85
C HIS A 232 -7.55 -15.46 13.58
N THR A 233 -7.14 -15.96 12.42
CA THR A 233 -7.46 -15.38 11.10
C THR A 233 -8.97 -15.26 10.87
N LEU A 234 -9.72 -16.33 11.12
CA LEU A 234 -11.17 -16.35 10.94
C LEU A 234 -11.87 -15.41 11.93
N ALA A 235 -11.48 -15.43 13.22
CA ALA A 235 -12.05 -14.54 14.21
C ALA A 235 -11.86 -13.06 13.85
N THR A 236 -10.64 -12.69 13.47
CA THR A 236 -10.30 -11.32 13.04
C THR A 236 -11.07 -10.92 11.79
N MET A 237 -11.09 -11.79 10.77
CA MET A 237 -11.76 -11.51 9.50
C MET A 237 -13.28 -11.33 9.70
N PHE A 238 -13.91 -12.17 10.52
CA PHE A 238 -15.36 -12.09 10.78
C PHE A 238 -15.75 -10.88 11.63
N ALA A 239 -14.91 -10.48 12.60
CA ALA A 239 -15.11 -9.25 13.35
C ALA A 239 -15.10 -8.03 12.42
N HIS A 240 -14.18 -8.02 11.45
CA HIS A 240 -14.13 -6.98 10.44
C HIS A 240 -15.35 -7.02 9.52
N PHE A 241 -15.80 -8.19 9.05
CA PHE A 241 -17.05 -8.31 8.28
C PHE A 241 -18.23 -7.70 9.04
N GLY A 242 -18.32 -8.03 10.33
CA GLY A 242 -19.32 -7.50 11.24
C GLY A 242 -19.37 -5.98 11.21
N GLN A 243 -18.23 -5.30 11.29
CA GLN A 243 -18.18 -3.83 11.26
C GLN A 243 -18.33 -3.22 9.86
N GLU A 244 -17.83 -3.85 8.80
CA GLU A 244 -17.94 -3.30 7.44
C GLU A 244 -19.37 -3.38 6.88
N THR A 245 -20.12 -4.43 7.23
CA THR A 245 -21.34 -4.81 6.52
C THR A 245 -22.51 -5.13 7.46
N GLY A 246 -22.33 -4.90 8.76
CA GLY A 246 -23.29 -5.33 9.77
C GLY A 246 -24.53 -4.46 9.87
N GLY A 247 -25.59 -5.05 10.44
CA GLY A 247 -26.79 -4.29 10.78
C GLY A 247 -26.62 -3.32 11.95
N HIS A 248 -25.70 -3.62 12.88
CA HIS A 248 -25.42 -2.81 14.08
C HIS A 248 -26.65 -2.44 14.92
N ASP A 249 -27.70 -3.26 14.87
CA ASP A 249 -28.97 -2.93 15.50
C ASP A 249 -29.11 -3.64 16.85
N ALA A 250 -28.88 -2.91 17.94
CA ALA A 250 -29.01 -3.43 19.30
C ALA A 250 -30.45 -3.76 19.72
N SER A 251 -31.46 -3.29 18.98
CA SER A 251 -32.87 -3.56 19.29
C SER A 251 -33.34 -4.94 18.83
N ARG A 252 -32.53 -5.62 17.99
CA ARG A 252 -32.91 -6.92 17.41
C ARG A 252 -32.57 -8.09 18.33
N PRO A 253 -33.33 -9.19 18.28
CA PRO A 253 -33.03 -10.40 19.05
C PRO A 253 -31.69 -11.07 18.67
N ILE A 254 -31.22 -10.86 17.45
CA ILE A 254 -29.91 -11.36 16.98
C ILE A 254 -28.85 -10.41 17.51
N PRO A 255 -27.85 -10.87 18.30
CA PRO A 255 -26.83 -9.98 18.84
C PRO A 255 -26.00 -9.37 17.71
N GLN A 256 -25.54 -8.13 17.89
CA GLN A 256 -24.89 -7.34 16.82
C GLN A 256 -23.68 -8.06 16.17
N TRP A 257 -22.91 -8.84 16.93
CA TRP A 257 -21.78 -9.62 16.39
C TRP A 257 -22.20 -10.67 15.36
N ARG A 258 -23.47 -11.10 15.37
CA ARG A 258 -24.07 -12.03 14.39
C ARG A 258 -24.83 -11.35 13.25
N GLN A 259 -24.80 -10.02 13.19
CA GLN A 259 -25.46 -9.24 12.15
C GLN A 259 -24.53 -8.87 10.99
N GLY A 260 -23.32 -9.43 10.93
CA GLY A 260 -22.36 -9.20 9.85
C GLY A 260 -22.84 -9.75 8.50
N LEU A 261 -22.28 -9.22 7.40
CA LEU A 261 -22.62 -9.56 6.02
C LEU A 261 -24.07 -9.21 5.63
N LYS A 262 -24.74 -8.35 6.39
CA LYS A 262 -26.11 -7.91 6.09
C LYS A 262 -26.17 -7.06 4.80
N TYR A 263 -25.21 -6.16 4.63
CA TYR A 263 -25.17 -5.25 3.49
C TYR A 263 -24.14 -5.71 2.45
N LEU A 264 -24.62 -5.99 1.25
CA LEU A 264 -23.78 -6.37 0.11
C LEU A 264 -23.18 -5.16 -0.61
N ARG A 265 -23.88 -4.03 -0.58
CA ARG A 265 -23.49 -2.75 -1.17
C ARG A 265 -23.59 -1.65 -0.14
N GLU A 266 -22.78 -0.62 -0.34
CA GLU A 266 -22.83 0.60 0.47
C GLU A 266 -24.24 1.21 0.43
N LEU A 267 -24.75 1.55 1.61
CA LEU A 267 -26.12 2.04 1.77
C LEU A 267 -26.32 3.36 1.03
N GLY A 268 -27.40 3.44 0.25
CA GLY A 268 -27.71 4.62 -0.56
C GLY A 268 -26.93 4.72 -1.87
N CYS A 269 -26.10 3.73 -2.19
CA CYS A 269 -25.35 3.70 -3.44
C CYS A 269 -25.98 2.73 -4.44
N ASP A 270 -26.08 3.18 -5.69
CA ASP A 270 -26.49 2.36 -6.81
C ASP A 270 -25.68 2.71 -8.07
N ASP A 271 -25.66 1.78 -9.03
CA ASP A 271 -24.77 1.84 -10.20
C ASP A 271 -25.05 3.02 -11.14
N ASN A 272 -26.30 3.50 -11.18
CA ASN A 272 -26.78 4.48 -12.17
C ASN A 272 -27.35 5.77 -11.54
N GLY A 273 -27.42 5.84 -10.21
CA GLY A 273 -28.06 6.94 -9.50
C GLY A 273 -27.19 8.19 -9.45
N THR A 274 -27.64 9.21 -8.73
CA THR A 274 -26.88 10.45 -8.55
C THR A 274 -26.06 10.48 -7.27
N ALA A 275 -26.34 9.59 -6.32
CA ALA A 275 -25.61 9.46 -5.06
C ALA A 275 -24.27 8.70 -5.21
N CYS A 276 -23.43 8.78 -4.18
CA CYS A 276 -22.16 8.04 -4.05
C CYS A 276 -21.17 8.29 -5.21
N GLY A 277 -20.49 9.44 -5.17
CA GLY A 277 -19.53 9.94 -6.18
C GLY A 277 -18.20 9.17 -6.28
N TYR A 278 -18.21 7.84 -6.11
CA TYR A 278 -17.04 6.95 -6.25
C TYR A 278 -16.61 6.74 -7.71
N ASN A 279 -16.66 7.80 -8.51
CA ASN A 279 -16.15 7.87 -9.87
C ASN A 279 -15.51 9.24 -10.16
N ALA A 280 -15.38 10.12 -9.15
CA ALA A 280 -14.72 11.42 -9.30
C ALA A 280 -13.27 11.27 -9.78
N GLU A 281 -12.53 10.31 -9.23
CA GLU A 281 -11.13 10.02 -9.61
C GLU A 281 -10.97 9.60 -11.08
N CYS A 282 -12.05 9.17 -11.73
CA CYS A 282 -12.04 8.80 -13.14
C CYS A 282 -11.90 10.02 -14.06
N ALA A 283 -12.22 11.22 -13.56
CA ALA A 283 -12.04 12.46 -14.32
C ALA A 283 -10.57 12.93 -14.36
N ASP A 284 -9.73 12.49 -13.42
CA ASP A 284 -8.30 12.79 -13.43
C ASP A 284 -7.60 11.95 -14.53
N PRO A 285 -7.02 12.57 -15.56
CA PRO A 285 -6.42 11.84 -16.68
C PRO A 285 -5.13 11.09 -16.31
N VAL A 286 -4.40 11.52 -15.28
CA VAL A 286 -3.20 10.84 -14.79
C VAL A 286 -3.63 9.59 -14.03
N PHE A 287 -4.59 9.74 -13.12
CA PHE A 287 -5.08 8.65 -12.30
C PHE A 287 -5.82 7.60 -13.13
N ASN A 288 -6.69 8.05 -14.03
CA ASN A 288 -7.48 7.20 -14.92
C ASN A 288 -6.60 6.53 -16.00
N LYS A 289 -5.36 6.98 -16.21
CA LYS A 289 -4.38 6.23 -17.02
C LYS A 289 -3.83 5.02 -16.29
N VAL A 290 -3.71 5.09 -14.97
CA VAL A 290 -3.25 3.98 -14.11
C VAL A 290 -4.37 2.97 -13.92
N TRP A 291 -5.51 3.44 -13.41
CA TRP A 291 -6.68 2.60 -13.07
C TRP A 291 -7.88 2.99 -13.93
N THR A 292 -7.82 2.63 -15.21
CA THR A 292 -8.80 3.07 -16.22
C THR A 292 -10.21 2.63 -15.89
N CYS A 293 -11.04 3.60 -15.55
CA CYS A 293 -12.42 3.40 -15.20
C CYS A 293 -13.23 2.91 -16.40
N GLY A 294 -14.08 1.91 -16.18
CA GLY A 294 -15.12 1.52 -17.11
C GLY A 294 -16.12 2.64 -17.34
N LYS A 295 -16.86 2.54 -18.45
CA LYS A 295 -17.95 3.46 -18.80
C LYS A 295 -19.28 2.72 -18.92
N ASN A 296 -20.36 3.42 -18.59
CA ASN A 296 -21.73 3.04 -18.89
C ASN A 296 -22.03 3.25 -20.38
N ALA A 297 -23.19 2.75 -20.82
CA ALA A 297 -23.63 2.89 -22.22
C ALA A 297 -23.84 4.36 -22.63
N ASP A 298 -24.20 5.23 -21.68
CA ASP A 298 -24.34 6.68 -21.88
C ASP A 298 -23.01 7.44 -21.86
N GLY A 299 -21.88 6.74 -21.71
CA GLY A 299 -20.54 7.31 -21.65
C GLY A 299 -20.10 7.84 -20.28
N SER A 300 -20.99 7.84 -19.28
CA SER A 300 -20.63 8.16 -17.89
C SER A 300 -19.71 7.10 -17.29
N PHE A 301 -18.90 7.46 -16.29
CA PHE A 301 -18.02 6.49 -15.64
C PHE A 301 -18.78 5.55 -14.70
N LYS A 302 -18.40 4.27 -14.72
CA LYS A 302 -18.80 3.27 -13.72
C LYS A 302 -18.44 3.76 -12.31
N LYS A 303 -19.22 3.35 -11.31
CA LYS A 303 -19.00 3.70 -9.91
C LYS A 303 -18.39 2.59 -9.09
N TYR A 304 -17.44 2.96 -8.24
CA TYR A 304 -16.67 2.06 -7.39
C TYR A 304 -16.99 2.26 -5.91
N PHE A 305 -18.28 2.37 -5.56
CA PHE A 305 -18.69 2.40 -4.15
C PHE A 305 -18.50 1.03 -3.47
N GLY A 306 -18.69 0.99 -2.15
CA GLY A 306 -18.47 -0.20 -1.34
C GLY A 306 -19.27 -1.41 -1.81
N ARG A 307 -18.58 -2.52 -2.12
CA ARG A 307 -19.20 -3.81 -2.43
C ARG A 307 -18.52 -4.96 -1.70
N GLY A 308 -19.29 -5.99 -1.38
CA GLY A 308 -18.79 -7.21 -0.75
C GLY A 308 -18.43 -7.02 0.73
N ALA A 309 -17.86 -8.07 1.30
CA ALA A 309 -17.57 -8.21 2.73
C ALA A 309 -16.55 -7.19 3.27
N LYS A 310 -15.71 -6.63 2.38
CA LYS A 310 -14.77 -5.55 2.72
C LYS A 310 -15.32 -4.15 2.46
N GLN A 311 -16.49 -4.03 1.83
CA GLN A 311 -16.93 -2.78 1.21
C GLN A 311 -15.81 -2.19 0.35
N LEU A 312 -15.36 -2.96 -0.65
CA LEU A 312 -14.30 -2.53 -1.56
C LEU A 312 -14.75 -1.29 -2.32
N SER A 313 -13.99 -0.20 -2.19
CA SER A 313 -14.32 1.11 -2.77
C SER A 313 -13.14 1.68 -3.56
N TYR A 314 -13.44 2.57 -4.50
CA TYR A 314 -12.53 3.25 -5.42
C TYR A 314 -11.86 2.37 -6.50
N ASN A 315 -11.74 2.91 -7.72
CA ASN A 315 -11.12 2.22 -8.86
C ASN A 315 -9.71 1.71 -8.57
N TYR A 316 -8.93 2.43 -7.75
CA TYR A 316 -7.57 2.04 -7.36
C TYR A 316 -7.47 0.88 -6.38
N ASN A 317 -8.60 0.45 -5.80
CA ASN A 317 -8.68 -0.83 -5.08
C ASN A 317 -9.31 -1.92 -5.96
N TYR A 318 -10.27 -1.58 -6.84
CA TYR A 318 -10.84 -2.53 -7.82
C TYR A 318 -9.80 -3.01 -8.84
N GLY A 319 -8.86 -2.15 -9.24
CA GLY A 319 -7.80 -2.49 -10.19
C GLY A 319 -6.88 -3.61 -9.70
N PRO A 320 -6.14 -3.43 -8.58
CA PRO A 320 -5.31 -4.48 -8.00
C PRO A 320 -6.11 -5.73 -7.62
N PHE A 321 -7.33 -5.57 -7.11
CA PHE A 321 -8.21 -6.69 -6.83
C PHE A 321 -8.52 -7.47 -8.13
N SER A 322 -8.84 -6.77 -9.23
CA SER A 322 -9.04 -7.38 -10.54
C SER A 322 -7.80 -8.13 -11.01
N GLN A 323 -6.60 -7.56 -10.83
CA GLN A 323 -5.36 -8.24 -11.18
C GLN A 323 -5.20 -9.56 -10.42
N ALA A 324 -5.45 -9.56 -9.10
CA ALA A 324 -5.38 -10.77 -8.29
C ALA A 324 -6.43 -11.82 -8.70
N MET A 325 -7.63 -11.38 -9.08
CA MET A 325 -8.72 -12.27 -9.48
C MET A 325 -8.61 -12.78 -10.92
N ASN A 326 -7.96 -12.02 -11.81
CA ASN A 326 -8.02 -12.22 -13.27
C ASN A 326 -6.63 -12.31 -13.92
N ASN A 327 -5.70 -13.06 -13.31
CA ASN A 327 -4.38 -13.35 -13.89
C ASN A 327 -3.60 -12.09 -14.33
N GLY A 328 -3.68 -11.02 -13.53
CA GLY A 328 -3.03 -9.75 -13.82
C GLY A 328 -3.82 -8.80 -14.74
N ASP A 329 -5.05 -9.13 -15.15
CA ASP A 329 -5.93 -8.22 -15.88
C ASP A 329 -6.68 -7.30 -14.91
N GLN A 330 -6.31 -6.03 -14.89
CA GLN A 330 -6.96 -5.00 -14.09
C GLN A 330 -8.34 -4.58 -14.64
N SER A 331 -8.60 -4.82 -15.93
CA SER A 331 -9.73 -4.20 -16.63
C SER A 331 -11.07 -4.88 -16.35
N VAL A 332 -11.07 -6.14 -15.90
CA VAL A 332 -12.30 -6.93 -15.70
C VAL A 332 -13.22 -6.27 -14.69
N LEU A 333 -12.74 -5.97 -13.48
CA LEU A 333 -13.56 -5.34 -12.44
C LEU A 333 -13.63 -3.82 -12.56
N LEU A 334 -12.70 -3.20 -13.30
CA LEU A 334 -12.84 -1.78 -13.67
C LEU A 334 -13.98 -1.57 -14.68
N LYS A 335 -14.20 -2.50 -15.61
CA LYS A 335 -15.34 -2.45 -16.54
C LYS A 335 -16.64 -2.97 -15.91
N ASN A 336 -16.54 -3.96 -15.04
CA ASN A 336 -17.68 -4.66 -14.45
C ASN A 336 -17.59 -4.71 -12.91
N PRO A 337 -17.63 -3.56 -12.21
CA PRO A 337 -17.48 -3.53 -10.75
C PRO A 337 -18.59 -4.30 -10.01
N ASP A 338 -19.74 -4.49 -10.66
CA ASP A 338 -20.86 -5.27 -10.13
C ASP A 338 -20.51 -6.72 -9.78
N LEU A 339 -19.53 -7.31 -10.49
CA LEU A 339 -19.09 -8.69 -10.26
C LEU A 339 -18.64 -8.92 -8.80
N VAL A 340 -18.17 -7.87 -8.12
CA VAL A 340 -17.81 -7.92 -6.69
C VAL A 340 -19.02 -8.18 -5.81
N ALA A 341 -20.23 -7.78 -6.19
CA ALA A 341 -21.45 -8.06 -5.43
C ALA A 341 -22.19 -9.31 -5.93
N SER A 342 -22.11 -9.65 -7.21
CA SER A 342 -22.91 -10.73 -7.80
C SER A 342 -22.25 -12.13 -7.77
N THR A 343 -20.95 -12.24 -7.46
CA THR A 343 -20.19 -13.50 -7.51
C THR A 343 -19.48 -13.83 -6.19
N TRP A 344 -18.68 -14.90 -6.14
CA TRP A 344 -17.82 -15.24 -4.99
C TRP A 344 -16.78 -14.16 -4.66
N LEU A 345 -16.58 -13.20 -5.57
CA LEU A 345 -15.77 -12.01 -5.34
C LEU A 345 -16.27 -11.16 -4.16
N ASN A 346 -17.53 -11.32 -3.75
CA ASN A 346 -18.08 -10.61 -2.59
C ASN A 346 -17.31 -10.92 -1.30
N LEU A 347 -16.87 -12.17 -1.11
CA LEU A 347 -16.05 -12.61 0.02
C LEU A 347 -14.56 -12.58 -0.31
N ALA A 348 -14.21 -12.78 -1.59
CA ALA A 348 -12.81 -12.69 -2.01
C ALA A 348 -12.25 -11.27 -1.86
N SER A 349 -13.08 -10.23 -1.94
CA SER A 349 -12.66 -8.84 -1.71
C SER A 349 -12.01 -8.67 -0.33
N ALA A 350 -12.57 -9.31 0.69
CA ALA A 350 -12.05 -9.25 2.03
C ALA A 350 -10.86 -10.20 2.24
N THR A 351 -10.88 -11.38 1.63
CA THR A 351 -9.71 -12.27 1.67
C THR A 351 -8.49 -11.62 1.00
N PHE A 352 -8.68 -10.98 -0.15
CA PHE A 352 -7.64 -10.21 -0.84
C PHE A 352 -7.09 -9.11 0.06
N PHE A 353 -7.96 -8.27 0.64
CA PHE A 353 -7.53 -7.21 1.54
C PHE A 353 -6.79 -7.73 2.78
N PHE A 354 -7.12 -8.94 3.24
CA PHE A 354 -6.49 -9.57 4.39
C PHE A 354 -5.04 -10.01 4.09
N VAL A 355 -4.79 -10.55 2.90
CA VAL A 355 -3.46 -11.11 2.53
C VAL A 355 -2.58 -10.12 1.77
N TYR A 356 -3.16 -9.14 1.09
CA TYR A 356 -2.44 -8.21 0.23
C TYR A 356 -1.90 -7.00 1.03
N PRO A 357 -0.58 -6.75 1.05
CA PRO A 357 -0.03 -5.61 1.77
C PRO A 357 -0.28 -4.29 1.04
N GLN A 358 -0.41 -3.20 1.80
CA GLN A 358 -0.51 -1.85 1.27
C GLN A 358 0.51 -0.94 1.97
N PRO A 359 1.80 -1.01 1.59
CA PRO A 359 2.86 -0.23 2.21
C PRO A 359 2.45 1.24 2.39
N PRO A 360 2.68 1.83 3.57
CA PRO A 360 3.48 1.31 4.69
C PRO A 360 2.75 0.34 5.62
N LYS A 361 1.54 -0.13 5.29
CA LYS A 361 0.78 -1.09 6.09
C LYS A 361 1.18 -2.54 5.73
N PRO A 362 1.46 -3.41 6.72
CA PRO A 362 1.61 -4.84 6.47
C PRO A 362 0.26 -5.45 6.06
N SER A 363 0.27 -6.68 5.54
CA SER A 363 -0.98 -7.46 5.40
C SER A 363 -1.42 -7.96 6.76
N MET A 364 -2.74 -8.08 6.98
CA MET A 364 -3.25 -8.63 8.24
C MET A 364 -2.79 -10.07 8.45
N LEU A 365 -2.69 -10.87 7.39
CA LEU A 365 -2.16 -12.24 7.50
C LEU A 365 -0.76 -12.25 8.13
N HIS A 366 0.14 -11.38 7.68
CA HIS A 366 1.50 -11.34 8.21
C HIS A 366 1.59 -10.77 9.64
N VAL A 367 0.64 -9.92 10.03
CA VAL A 367 0.47 -9.49 11.43
C VAL A 367 0.09 -10.70 12.30
N LEU A 368 -0.90 -11.48 11.88
CA LEU A 368 -1.46 -12.55 12.72
C LEU A 368 -0.63 -13.82 12.75
N ASP A 369 0.06 -14.14 11.64
CA ASP A 369 0.91 -15.33 11.55
C ASP A 369 2.35 -15.09 12.04
N GLY A 370 2.68 -13.82 12.35
CA GLY A 370 3.95 -13.39 12.91
C GLY A 370 5.10 -13.24 11.90
N THR A 371 4.85 -13.38 10.60
CA THR A 371 5.90 -13.19 9.58
C THR A 371 6.29 -11.74 9.37
N TRP A 372 5.40 -10.79 9.70
CA TRP A 372 5.79 -9.40 9.85
C TRP A 372 6.45 -9.20 11.21
N VAL A 373 7.64 -8.58 11.19
CA VAL A 373 8.45 -8.29 12.37
C VAL A 373 8.49 -6.77 12.59
N PRO A 374 7.67 -6.23 13.52
CA PRO A 374 7.61 -4.79 13.77
C PRO A 374 8.95 -4.24 14.23
N ASN A 375 9.38 -3.12 13.62
CA ASN A 375 10.59 -2.41 14.06
C ASN A 375 10.29 -1.46 15.24
N GLN A 376 11.28 -0.67 15.66
CA GLN A 376 11.10 0.25 16.79
C GLN A 376 10.09 1.37 16.49
N ALA A 377 9.98 1.83 15.24
CA ALA A 377 9.00 2.85 14.85
C ALA A 377 7.58 2.29 14.94
N ASP A 378 7.36 1.05 14.47
CA ASP A 378 6.09 0.36 14.57
C ASP A 378 5.65 0.18 16.04
N LYS A 379 6.57 -0.30 16.89
CA LYS A 379 6.32 -0.48 18.34
C LYS A 379 6.02 0.85 19.03
N THR A 380 6.75 1.91 18.68
CA THR A 380 6.51 3.27 19.21
C THR A 380 5.16 3.84 18.75
N ALA A 381 4.67 3.42 17.59
CA ALA A 381 3.32 3.71 17.11
C ALA A 381 2.25 2.83 17.75
N GLY A 382 2.61 1.89 18.64
CA GLY A 382 1.70 0.96 19.29
C GLY A 382 1.24 -0.20 18.40
N ALA A 383 1.92 -0.43 17.27
CA ALA A 383 1.64 -1.55 16.37
C ALA A 383 2.42 -2.81 16.79
N GLY A 384 1.81 -3.98 16.55
CA GLY A 384 2.37 -5.28 16.87
C GLY A 384 1.59 -6.42 16.22
N ASN A 385 1.91 -7.65 16.58
CA ASN A 385 1.26 -8.84 16.02
C ASN A 385 -0.01 -9.19 16.80
N ASN A 386 -1.05 -8.36 16.64
CA ASN A 386 -2.31 -8.43 17.41
C ASN A 386 -3.51 -7.84 16.65
N PHE A 387 -4.72 -8.08 17.16
CA PHE A 387 -5.98 -7.59 16.60
C PHE A 387 -6.07 -6.06 16.49
N ALA A 388 -5.57 -5.29 17.47
CA ALA A 388 -5.60 -3.82 17.38
C ALA A 388 -4.90 -3.29 16.11
N THR A 389 -3.82 -3.95 15.71
CA THR A 389 -3.06 -3.60 14.51
C THR A 389 -3.88 -3.86 13.24
N THR A 390 -4.75 -4.87 13.21
CA THR A 390 -5.62 -5.12 12.04
C THR A 390 -6.72 -4.07 11.90
N ILE A 391 -7.21 -3.49 13.00
CA ILE A 391 -8.11 -2.33 12.96
C ILE A 391 -7.42 -1.13 12.29
N MET A 392 -6.18 -0.82 12.69
CA MET A 392 -5.38 0.27 12.11
C MET A 392 -5.11 0.08 10.62
N ILE A 393 -4.95 -1.18 10.16
CA ILE A 393 -4.75 -1.48 8.74
C ILE A 393 -6.00 -1.12 7.92
N ILE A 394 -7.19 -1.51 8.40
CA ILE A 394 -8.45 -1.39 7.67
C ILE A 394 -8.87 0.06 7.44
N ASN A 395 -8.95 0.87 8.50
CA ASN A 395 -9.59 2.18 8.41
C ASN A 395 -9.00 3.18 9.43
N ALA A 396 -9.30 4.47 9.24
CA ALA A 396 -8.89 5.56 10.13
C ALA A 396 -9.71 5.61 11.43
N GLU A 397 -9.76 4.49 12.16
CA GLU A 397 -10.57 4.33 13.37
C GLU A 397 -9.78 4.55 14.67
N CYS A 398 -8.46 4.61 14.58
CA CYS A 398 -7.54 4.59 15.71
C CYS A 398 -6.87 5.96 15.95
N GLY A 399 -6.13 6.09 17.05
CA GLY A 399 -5.25 7.23 17.31
C GLY A 399 -5.94 8.54 17.72
N GLN A 400 -7.15 8.45 18.28
CA GLN A 400 -7.91 9.61 18.78
C GLN A 400 -7.87 9.75 20.31
N GLY A 401 -7.12 8.88 21.00
CA GLY A 401 -7.05 8.84 22.47
C GLY A 401 -8.24 8.14 23.14
N THR A 402 -9.35 7.97 22.44
CA THR A 402 -10.52 7.20 22.86
C THR A 402 -10.98 6.25 21.75
N GLU A 403 -11.71 5.19 22.12
CA GLU A 403 -12.22 4.26 21.12
C GLU A 403 -13.44 4.79 20.37
N LYS A 404 -13.27 4.89 19.05
CA LYS A 404 -14.40 5.09 18.16
C LYS A 404 -15.31 3.87 18.23
N LEU A 405 -16.62 4.13 18.12
CA LEU A 405 -17.64 3.07 18.15
C LEU A 405 -17.35 1.95 17.14
N ALA A 406 -16.87 2.27 15.94
CA ALA A 406 -16.50 1.27 14.94
C ALA A 406 -15.37 0.32 15.41
N ALA A 407 -14.33 0.87 16.05
CA ALA A 407 -13.26 0.06 16.63
C ALA A 407 -13.76 -0.77 17.81
N GLN A 408 -14.60 -0.18 18.67
CA GLN A 408 -15.21 -0.88 19.80
C GLN A 408 -16.07 -2.06 19.35
N ASN A 409 -16.91 -1.87 18.34
CA ASN A 409 -17.70 -2.94 17.73
C ASN A 409 -16.82 -4.08 17.22
N ARG A 410 -15.73 -3.77 16.50
CA ARG A 410 -14.78 -4.79 16.03
C ARG A 410 -14.20 -5.59 17.19
N ILE A 411 -13.79 -4.92 18.26
CA ILE A 411 -13.26 -5.56 19.48
C ILE A 411 -14.29 -6.49 20.09
N ASP A 412 -15.53 -6.04 20.23
CA ASP A 412 -16.58 -6.83 20.86
C ASP A 412 -16.98 -8.04 20.01
N TYR A 413 -17.02 -7.87 18.68
CA TYR A 413 -17.31 -8.98 17.76
C TYR A 413 -16.15 -9.99 17.73
N TYR A 414 -14.91 -9.50 17.72
CA TYR A 414 -13.72 -10.34 17.77
C TYR A 414 -13.69 -11.24 18.99
N LYS A 415 -13.97 -10.70 20.18
CA LYS A 415 -14.03 -11.50 21.42
C LYS A 415 -15.01 -12.67 21.30
N GLN A 416 -16.19 -12.45 20.72
CA GLN A 416 -17.21 -13.49 20.54
C GLN A 416 -16.74 -14.56 19.55
N PHE A 417 -16.25 -14.16 18.38
CA PHE A 417 -15.77 -15.11 17.38
C PHE A 417 -14.55 -15.88 17.86
N ALA A 418 -13.59 -15.22 18.51
CA ALA A 418 -12.39 -15.85 19.03
C ALA A 418 -12.71 -16.86 20.13
N ALA A 419 -13.60 -16.52 21.07
CA ALA A 419 -14.05 -17.44 22.11
C ALA A 419 -14.68 -18.72 21.52
N ASP A 420 -15.61 -18.59 20.57
CA ASP A 420 -16.29 -19.74 19.97
C ASP A 420 -15.43 -20.51 18.94
N LEU A 421 -14.44 -19.85 18.33
CA LEU A 421 -13.41 -20.51 17.52
C LEU A 421 -12.27 -21.08 18.36
N GLY A 422 -12.22 -20.88 19.69
CA GLY A 422 -11.14 -21.41 20.53
C GLY A 422 -9.78 -20.75 20.29
N TRP A 423 -9.76 -19.44 20.01
CA TRP A 423 -8.56 -18.61 19.98
C TRP A 423 -8.44 -17.80 21.28
N ASP A 424 -7.30 -17.92 21.97
CA ASP A 424 -7.03 -17.18 23.22
C ASP A 424 -6.48 -15.78 22.93
N TYR A 425 -7.37 -14.79 22.98
CA TYR A 425 -7.03 -13.37 22.81
C TYR A 425 -6.60 -12.68 24.11
N SER A 426 -6.51 -13.39 25.25
CA SER A 426 -6.29 -12.76 26.57
C SER A 426 -4.99 -11.98 26.70
N LYS A 427 -3.99 -12.29 25.87
CA LYS A 427 -2.67 -11.65 25.84
C LYS A 427 -2.53 -10.61 24.73
N GLU A 428 -3.57 -10.39 23.94
CA GLU A 428 -3.52 -9.45 22.83
C GLU A 428 -3.89 -8.03 23.26
N GLN A 429 -3.22 -7.06 22.64
CA GLN A 429 -3.72 -5.70 22.58
C GLN A 429 -4.93 -5.66 21.67
N LEU A 430 -6.10 -5.30 22.21
CA LEU A 430 -7.35 -5.14 21.46
C LEU A 430 -7.64 -3.68 21.12
N SER A 431 -7.25 -2.78 22.03
CA SER A 431 -7.47 -1.34 21.89
C SER A 431 -6.50 -0.72 20.88
N CYS A 432 -7.02 0.16 20.02
CA CYS A 432 -6.23 0.97 19.10
C CYS A 432 -6.33 2.49 19.35
N ALA A 433 -6.98 2.91 20.45
CA ALA A 433 -7.24 4.31 20.81
C ALA A 433 -6.00 5.21 20.69
N THR A 434 -4.85 4.70 21.14
CA THR A 434 -3.59 5.44 21.21
C THR A 434 -2.59 5.04 20.11
N MET A 435 -2.97 4.13 19.20
CA MET A 435 -2.10 3.73 18.11
C MET A 435 -1.93 4.88 17.11
N LYS A 436 -0.73 5.03 16.56
CA LYS A 436 -0.42 6.04 15.54
C LYS A 436 -0.48 5.43 14.13
N PRO A 437 -0.87 6.20 13.11
CA PRO A 437 -0.85 5.72 11.72
C PRO A 437 0.53 5.19 11.31
N PHE A 438 0.55 4.17 10.44
CA PHE A 438 1.77 3.70 9.80
C PHE A 438 2.43 4.82 8.99
N THR A 439 3.76 4.90 9.04
CA THR A 439 4.57 5.89 8.32
C THR A 439 5.63 5.20 7.47
N ALA A 440 6.36 5.95 6.65
CA ALA A 440 7.49 5.42 5.88
C ALA A 440 8.61 4.81 6.74
N ALA A 441 8.63 5.07 8.06
CA ALA A 441 9.55 4.43 9.00
C ALA A 441 9.16 2.99 9.37
N SER A 442 7.97 2.53 8.96
CA SER A 442 7.49 1.18 9.25
C SER A 442 8.37 0.12 8.59
N SER A 443 8.55 -1.00 9.27
CA SER A 443 9.18 -2.19 8.68
C SER A 443 8.38 -2.78 7.51
N ALA A 444 7.11 -2.39 7.33
CA ALA A 444 6.28 -2.78 6.19
C ALA A 444 6.34 -1.81 4.99
N SER A 445 7.16 -0.75 5.07
CA SER A 445 7.29 0.27 4.01
C SER A 445 8.20 -0.20 2.85
N PHE A 446 7.76 -1.23 2.12
CA PHE A 446 8.50 -1.77 0.96
C PHE A 446 8.02 -1.19 -0.37
N ASN A 447 8.96 -1.02 -1.30
CA ASN A 447 8.64 -0.70 -2.68
C ASN A 447 8.18 -1.98 -3.41
N ILE A 448 6.89 -2.03 -3.77
CA ILE A 448 6.27 -3.22 -4.36
C ILE A 448 5.69 -2.99 -5.76
N TYR A 449 6.01 -1.87 -6.39
CA TYR A 449 5.53 -1.52 -7.72
C TYR A 449 6.70 -1.24 -8.66
N TRP A 450 6.53 -1.54 -9.94
CA TRP A 450 7.47 -1.17 -10.99
C TRP A 450 7.09 0.17 -11.61
N GLU A 451 8.10 1.01 -11.83
CA GLU A 451 7.99 2.24 -12.59
C GLU A 451 9.29 2.48 -13.37
N MET A 452 9.27 3.37 -14.36
CA MET A 452 10.43 3.77 -15.13
C MET A 452 11.62 4.15 -14.23
N ASN A 453 12.81 3.65 -14.58
CA ASN A 453 14.06 4.09 -13.99
C ASN A 453 14.46 5.45 -14.59
N TRP A 454 14.41 6.49 -13.77
CA TRP A 454 14.74 7.86 -14.17
C TRP A 454 16.23 8.20 -14.07
N ASN A 455 17.04 7.27 -13.54
CA ASN A 455 18.48 7.48 -13.38
C ASN A 455 19.18 7.39 -14.74
N THR A 456 20.27 8.14 -14.90
CA THR A 456 21.16 8.01 -16.07
C THR A 456 21.66 6.56 -16.20
N GLY A 457 21.51 5.96 -17.38
CA GLY A 457 21.81 4.54 -17.59
C GLY A 457 20.65 3.58 -17.27
N GLY A 458 19.49 4.10 -16.85
CA GLY A 458 18.26 3.35 -16.57
C GLY A 458 17.35 3.17 -17.79
N GLU A 459 17.81 3.49 -18.99
CA GLU A 459 17.02 3.34 -20.22
C GLU A 459 16.54 1.89 -20.39
N ASN A 460 15.28 1.71 -20.80
CA ASN A 460 14.63 0.41 -20.99
C ASN A 460 14.57 -0.49 -19.73
N GLN A 461 14.63 0.10 -18.53
CA GLN A 461 14.58 -0.64 -17.27
C GLN A 461 13.56 -0.03 -16.31
N CYS A 462 12.74 -0.87 -15.68
CA CYS A 462 11.94 -0.43 -14.54
C CYS A 462 12.71 -0.60 -13.21
N GLN A 463 12.27 0.12 -12.19
CA GLN A 463 12.78 0.08 -10.81
C GLN A 463 11.62 -0.05 -9.81
N LEU A 464 11.92 -0.46 -8.58
CA LEU A 464 10.95 -0.57 -7.51
C LEU A 464 10.60 0.80 -6.93
N VAL A 465 9.31 1.10 -6.82
CA VAL A 465 8.77 2.32 -6.19
C VAL A 465 7.71 2.01 -5.14
N GLY A 466 7.50 2.96 -4.22
CA GLY A 466 6.56 2.84 -3.09
C GLY A 466 5.14 3.31 -3.38
N TYR A 467 4.90 3.99 -4.51
CA TYR A 467 3.57 4.42 -4.93
C TYR A 467 2.98 3.42 -5.92
N GLN A 468 1.66 3.34 -5.90
CA GLN A 468 0.91 2.36 -6.67
C GLN A 468 1.01 2.62 -8.18
N THR A 469 1.34 1.58 -8.95
CA THR A 469 1.31 1.56 -10.42
C THR A 469 0.52 0.33 -10.90
N PRO A 470 0.20 0.19 -12.19
CA PRO A 470 -0.43 -1.01 -12.73
C PRO A 470 0.50 -2.23 -12.70
N TYR A 471 1.78 -2.05 -12.39
CA TYR A 471 2.83 -3.06 -12.49
C TYR A 471 3.28 -3.50 -11.10
N SER A 472 2.54 -4.41 -10.48
CA SER A 472 2.91 -4.93 -9.14
C SER A 472 4.12 -5.86 -9.23
N ALA A 473 5.15 -5.62 -8.42
CA ALA A 473 6.29 -6.51 -8.26
C ALA A 473 5.93 -7.85 -7.59
N LEU A 474 4.70 -7.96 -7.07
CA LEU A 474 4.16 -9.20 -6.51
C LEU A 474 3.59 -10.13 -7.61
N THR A 475 3.41 -9.63 -8.83
CA THR A 475 2.86 -10.41 -9.95
C THR A 475 3.95 -10.68 -10.99
N PRO A 476 4.34 -11.95 -11.22
CA PRO A 476 5.36 -12.30 -12.21
C PRO A 476 5.08 -11.71 -13.61
N GLY A 477 6.13 -11.28 -14.29
CA GLY A 477 6.07 -10.68 -15.62
C GLY A 477 5.60 -9.23 -15.65
N ASN A 478 5.33 -8.60 -14.49
CA ASN A 478 4.93 -7.19 -14.48
C ASN A 478 6.10 -6.25 -14.74
N TYR A 479 7.34 -6.69 -14.45
CA TYR A 479 8.52 -5.96 -14.89
C TYR A 479 8.57 -5.86 -16.43
N VAL A 480 8.37 -6.98 -17.12
CA VAL A 480 8.30 -7.03 -18.60
C VAL A 480 7.21 -6.09 -19.11
N LYS A 481 6.00 -6.17 -18.54
CA LYS A 481 4.89 -5.27 -18.91
C LYS A 481 5.23 -3.79 -18.67
N CYS A 482 5.91 -3.48 -17.58
CA CYS A 482 6.37 -2.13 -17.28
C CYS A 482 7.33 -1.62 -18.36
N VAL A 483 8.34 -2.42 -18.74
CA VAL A 483 9.29 -2.04 -19.79
C VAL A 483 8.60 -1.88 -21.14
N GLU A 484 7.72 -2.81 -21.51
CA GLU A 484 6.97 -2.71 -22.78
C GLU A 484 6.10 -1.46 -22.85
N ASP A 485 5.40 -1.12 -21.77
CA ASP A 485 4.52 0.06 -21.73
C ASP A 485 5.31 1.38 -21.73
N LYS A 486 6.32 1.50 -20.87
CA LYS A 486 7.03 2.78 -20.66
C LYS A 486 7.88 3.20 -21.86
N TRP A 487 8.38 2.23 -22.64
CA TRP A 487 9.15 2.50 -23.86
C TRP A 487 8.41 2.17 -25.15
N ASN A 488 7.14 1.74 -25.07
CA ASN A 488 6.33 1.33 -26.23
C ASN A 488 7.05 0.29 -27.12
N VAL A 489 7.57 -0.75 -26.49
CA VAL A 489 8.31 -1.85 -27.13
C VAL A 489 7.61 -3.19 -26.91
N LYS A 490 8.01 -4.20 -27.68
CA LYS A 490 7.64 -5.60 -27.43
C LYS A 490 8.90 -6.43 -27.23
N LEU A 491 9.06 -6.99 -26.04
CA LEU A 491 10.26 -7.77 -25.72
C LEU A 491 10.10 -9.16 -26.35
N LYS A 492 11.13 -9.60 -27.07
CA LYS A 492 11.16 -10.89 -27.76
C LYS A 492 11.95 -11.92 -26.97
#